data_AF-A0A348Q368-F1
#
_entry.id   AF-A0A348Q368-F1
#
_cell.length_a   1.000
_cell.length_b   1.000
_cell.length_c   1.000
_cell.angle_alpha   90.00
_cell.angle_beta   90.00
_cell.angle_gamma   90.00
#
_symmetry.space_group_name_H-M   'P 1'
#
loop_
_entity.id
_entity.type
_entity.pdbx_description
1 polymer ?
#
loop_
_entity_poly.entity_id
_entity_poly.type
_entity_poly.pdbx_seq_one_letter_code
_entity_poly.pdbx_strand_id
1 'polypeptide(L)'
;MHDAPSQKEMITAVKAFIDETAMPSLTGHAAFHARVASNVLATVLRELDIRPSAEAAERQRLAALLDADATASARDLNEQLCTLLQRGDMDLTTPGLLEHLKTTTFDQLSVDQPGYSGLQTD
;
A
#
# COMPACT_ATOMS: atom_id res chain seq x y z
N MET A 1 7.60 -29.07 16.69
CA MET A 1 7.99 -27.71 16.30
C MET A 1 6.80 -26.83 16.62
N HIS A 2 6.94 -25.90 17.56
CA HIS A 2 5.86 -24.98 17.92
C HIS A 2 6.22 -23.65 17.27
N ASP A 3 5.58 -23.32 16.15
CA ASP A 3 5.81 -22.05 15.48
C ASP A 3 4.99 -20.98 16.19
N ALA A 4 5.64 -19.87 16.55
CA ALA A 4 4.95 -18.71 17.09
C ALA A 4 4.01 -18.13 16.02
N PRO A 5 2.86 -17.55 16.41
CA PRO A 5 1.94 -16.94 15.46
C PRO A 5 2.63 -15.79 14.71
N SER A 6 2.35 -15.71 13.42
CA SER A 6 2.79 -14.61 12.56
C SER A 6 2.19 -13.27 13.02
N GLN A 7 2.83 -12.17 12.61
CA GLN A 7 2.29 -10.82 12.83
C GLN A 7 0.85 -10.69 12.29
N LYS A 8 0.61 -11.26 11.10
CA LYS A 8 -0.71 -11.27 10.47
C LYS A 8 -1.75 -12.00 11.33
N GLU A 9 -1.42 -13.17 11.86
CA GLU A 9 -2.32 -13.93 12.73
C GLU A 9 -2.62 -13.19 14.04
N MET A 10 -1.60 -12.60 14.67
CA MET A 10 -1.78 -11.81 15.89
C MET A 10 -2.69 -10.61 15.66
N ILE A 11 -2.48 -9.85 14.58
CA ILE A 11 -3.30 -8.68 14.23
C ILE A 11 -4.73 -9.09 13.89
N THR A 12 -4.89 -10.19 13.14
CA THR A 12 -6.21 -10.74 12.79
C THR A 12 -7.00 -11.12 14.04
N ALA A 13 -6.37 -11.78 15.02
CA ALA A 13 -7.00 -12.14 16.27
C ALA A 13 -7.45 -10.92 17.08
N VAL A 14 -6.62 -9.87 17.16
CA VAL A 14 -6.98 -8.61 17.84
C VAL A 14 -8.16 -7.92 17.13
N LYS A 15 -8.15 -7.86 15.80
CA LYS A 15 -9.23 -7.28 15.02
C LYS A 15 -10.55 -8.03 15.25
N ALA A 16 -10.52 -9.36 15.23
CA ALA A 16 -11.71 -10.20 15.48
C ALA A 16 -12.28 -9.96 16.89
N PHE A 17 -11.42 -9.89 17.92
CA PHE A 17 -11.87 -9.52 19.27
C PHE A 17 -12.56 -8.16 19.31
N ILE A 18 -11.97 -7.13 18.66
CA ILE A 18 -12.57 -5.80 18.61
C ILE A 18 -13.94 -5.85 17.93
N ASP A 19 -14.04 -6.52 16.79
CA ASP A 19 -15.24 -6.54 15.97
C ASP A 19 -16.38 -7.36 16.59
N GLU A 20 -16.06 -8.55 17.08
CA GLU A 20 -17.05 -9.56 17.45
C GLU A 20 -17.36 -9.55 18.94
N THR A 21 -16.45 -9.07 19.79
CA THR A 21 -16.60 -9.13 21.26
C THR A 21 -16.67 -7.75 21.89
N ALA A 22 -15.70 -6.88 21.63
CA ALA A 22 -15.64 -5.58 22.31
C ALA A 22 -16.70 -4.60 21.78
N MET A 23 -16.70 -4.34 20.46
CA MET A 23 -17.55 -3.32 19.84
C MET A 23 -19.06 -3.50 20.11
N PRO A 24 -19.65 -4.72 20.13
CA PRO A 24 -21.07 -4.91 20.46
C PRO A 24 -21.47 -4.42 21.86
N SER A 25 -20.51 -4.35 22.79
CA SER A 25 -20.74 -3.93 24.18
C SER A 25 -20.40 -2.45 24.41
N LEU A 26 -19.80 -1.76 23.42
CA LEU A 26 -19.38 -0.37 23.53
C LEU A 26 -20.45 0.57 22.96
N THR A 27 -20.53 1.79 23.50
CA THR A 27 -21.42 2.85 23.02
C THR A 27 -20.69 4.19 22.94
N GLY A 28 -21.31 5.17 22.27
CA GLY A 28 -20.79 6.54 22.18
C GLY A 28 -19.37 6.62 21.61
N HIS A 29 -18.53 7.46 22.22
CA HIS A 29 -17.15 7.67 21.80
C HIS A 29 -16.30 6.39 21.79
N ALA A 30 -16.51 5.48 22.74
CA ALA A 30 -15.75 4.23 22.81
C ALA A 30 -16.03 3.32 21.60
N ALA A 31 -17.31 3.21 21.19
CA ALA A 31 -17.69 2.45 19.99
C ALA A 31 -17.09 3.06 18.71
N PHE A 32 -17.06 4.39 18.62
CA PHE A 32 -16.43 5.08 17.51
C PHE A 32 -14.93 4.77 17.43
N HIS A 33 -14.19 4.91 18.53
CA HIS A 33 -12.76 4.59 18.56
C HIS A 33 -12.46 3.12 18.28
N ALA A 34 -13.31 2.19 18.74
CA ALA A 34 -13.19 0.77 18.40
C ALA A 34 -13.29 0.54 16.87
N ARG A 35 -14.22 1.23 16.20
CA ARG A 35 -14.33 1.18 14.73
C ARG A 35 -13.11 1.78 14.02
N VAL A 36 -12.59 2.90 14.52
CA VAL A 36 -11.34 3.49 14.01
C VAL A 36 -10.18 2.50 14.15
N ALA A 37 -10.02 1.89 15.33
CA ALA A 37 -8.97 0.90 15.57
C ALA A 37 -9.11 -0.32 14.65
N SER A 38 -10.32 -0.86 14.49
CA SER A 38 -10.57 -1.98 13.57
C SER A 38 -10.23 -1.65 12.12
N ASN A 39 -10.55 -0.43 11.66
CA ASN A 39 -10.19 0.03 10.33
C ASN A 39 -8.68 0.15 10.13
N VAL A 40 -7.96 0.70 11.12
CA VAL A 40 -6.50 0.79 11.09
C VAL A 40 -5.88 -0.61 11.03
N LEU A 41 -6.35 -1.55 11.85
CA LEU A 41 -5.87 -2.94 11.80
C LEU A 41 -6.15 -3.59 10.44
N ALA A 42 -7.30 -3.28 9.82
CA ALA A 42 -7.59 -3.74 8.46
C ALA A 42 -6.58 -3.20 7.44
N THR A 43 -6.18 -1.92 7.57
CA THR A 43 -5.15 -1.32 6.71
C THR A 43 -3.81 -2.00 6.89
N VAL A 44 -3.38 -2.24 8.14
CA VAL A 44 -2.12 -2.96 8.40
C VAL A 44 -2.15 -4.37 7.81
N LEU A 45 -3.26 -5.09 7.90
CA LEU A 45 -3.39 -6.40 7.27
C LEU A 45 -3.23 -6.33 5.74
N ARG A 46 -3.81 -5.32 5.08
CA ARG A 46 -3.62 -5.09 3.65
C ARG A 46 -2.18 -4.70 3.31
N GLU A 47 -1.53 -3.88 4.14
CA GLU A 47 -0.11 -3.55 3.97
C GLU A 47 0.76 -4.81 3.98
N LEU A 48 0.56 -5.69 4.94
CA LEU A 48 1.31 -6.95 5.04
C LEU A 48 1.12 -7.85 3.81
N ASP A 49 -0.07 -7.80 3.19
CA ASP A 49 -0.41 -8.66 2.05
C ASP A 49 0.02 -8.07 0.69
N ILE A 50 -0.06 -6.75 0.53
CA ILE A 50 0.07 -6.09 -0.77
C ILE A 50 1.43 -5.37 -0.91
N ARG A 51 1.89 -4.69 0.14
CA ARG A 51 3.03 -3.77 0.05
C ARG A 51 4.34 -4.44 -0.39
N PRO A 52 4.72 -5.65 0.09
CA PRO A 52 5.98 -6.28 -0.31
C PRO A 52 6.08 -6.57 -1.81
N SER A 53 5.00 -7.06 -2.43
CA SER A 53 4.98 -7.36 -3.86
C SER A 53 4.85 -6.08 -4.70
N ALA A 54 4.05 -5.12 -4.25
CA ALA A 54 3.91 -3.82 -4.88
C ALA A 54 5.24 -3.05 -4.94
N GLU A 55 5.98 -2.97 -3.83
CA GLU A 55 7.28 -2.30 -3.76
C GLU A 55 8.33 -2.97 -4.67
N ALA A 56 8.35 -4.31 -4.72
CA ALA A 56 9.24 -5.05 -5.61
C ALA A 56 8.91 -4.77 -7.09
N ALA A 57 7.62 -4.75 -7.44
CA ALA A 57 7.15 -4.46 -8.79
C ALA A 57 7.40 -2.99 -9.17
N GLU A 58 7.16 -2.05 -8.26
CA GLU A 58 7.45 -0.62 -8.46
C GLU A 58 8.93 -0.41 -8.78
N ARG A 59 9.84 -0.96 -7.96
CA ARG A 59 11.28 -0.87 -8.19
C ARG A 59 11.67 -1.40 -9.57
N GLN A 60 11.11 -2.55 -9.97
CA GLN A 60 11.39 -3.12 -11.28
C GLN A 60 10.90 -2.20 -12.41
N ARG A 61 9.69 -1.64 -12.29
CA ARG A 61 9.14 -0.68 -13.28
C ARG A 61 10.01 0.59 -13.36
N LEU A 62 10.45 1.11 -12.23
CA LEU A 62 11.31 2.30 -12.16
C LEU A 62 12.67 2.05 -12.81
N ALA A 63 13.34 0.95 -12.47
CA ALA A 63 14.63 0.61 -13.05
C ALA A 63 14.54 0.48 -14.57
N ALA A 64 13.48 -0.17 -15.08
CA ALA A 64 13.25 -0.28 -16.52
C ALA A 64 12.93 1.09 -17.18
N LEU A 65 12.12 1.93 -16.53
CA LEU A 65 11.74 3.25 -17.05
C LEU A 65 12.94 4.20 -17.16
N LEU A 66 13.88 4.10 -16.23
CA LEU A 66 15.04 4.98 -16.10
C LEU A 66 16.31 4.41 -16.76
N ASP A 67 16.23 3.21 -17.35
CA ASP A 67 17.39 2.43 -17.82
C ASP A 67 18.50 2.35 -16.75
N ALA A 68 18.09 2.12 -15.51
CA ALA A 68 18.94 2.14 -14.33
C ALA A 68 19.30 0.73 -13.85
N ASP A 69 20.33 0.64 -13.00
CA ASP A 69 20.73 -0.62 -12.37
C ASP A 69 19.56 -1.21 -11.55
N ALA A 70 19.25 -2.48 -11.78
CA ALA A 70 18.19 -3.21 -11.07
C ALA A 70 18.45 -3.39 -9.56
N THR A 71 19.67 -3.13 -9.09
CA THR A 71 20.06 -3.16 -7.69
C THR A 71 19.83 -1.82 -6.98
N ALA A 72 19.55 -0.74 -7.71
CA ALA A 72 19.24 0.56 -7.13
C ALA A 72 18.00 0.50 -6.23
N SER A 73 18.01 1.29 -5.15
CA SER A 73 16.86 1.34 -4.25
C SER A 73 15.68 2.05 -4.92
N ALA A 74 14.45 1.67 -4.57
CA ALA A 74 13.25 2.35 -5.08
C ALA A 74 13.25 3.85 -4.75
N ARG A 75 13.87 4.23 -3.61
CA ARG A 75 14.03 5.62 -3.21
C ARG A 75 14.93 6.39 -4.18
N ASP A 76 16.12 5.87 -4.47
CA ASP A 76 17.09 6.54 -5.35
C ASP A 76 16.52 6.69 -6.77
N LEU A 77 15.84 5.65 -7.25
CA LEU A 77 15.15 5.67 -8.55
C LEU A 77 14.03 6.73 -8.59
N ASN A 78 13.22 6.83 -7.52
CA ASN A 78 12.18 7.86 -7.43
C ASN A 78 12.78 9.29 -7.37
N GLU A 79 13.89 9.49 -6.64
CA GLU A 79 14.60 10.78 -6.59
C GLU A 79 15.17 11.17 -7.98
N GLN A 80 15.70 10.19 -8.73
CA GLN A 80 16.13 10.38 -10.12
C GLN A 80 14.96 10.73 -11.05
N LEU A 81 13.85 9.99 -10.98
CA LEU A 81 12.64 10.30 -11.76
C LEU A 81 12.16 11.73 -11.49
N CYS A 82 12.08 12.13 -10.22
CA CYS A 82 11.69 13.50 -9.84
C CYS A 82 12.62 14.54 -10.47
N THR A 83 13.93 14.27 -10.48
CA THR A 83 14.93 15.18 -11.07
C THR A 83 14.73 15.33 -12.58
N LEU A 84 14.47 14.24 -13.30
CA LEU A 84 14.23 14.27 -14.76
C LEU A 84 12.93 15.01 -15.10
N LEU A 85 11.87 14.78 -14.32
CA LEU A 85 10.59 15.50 -14.48
C LEU A 85 10.74 17.00 -14.23
N GLN A 86 11.48 17.40 -13.19
CA GLN A 86 11.71 18.81 -12.87
C GLN A 86 12.51 19.54 -13.95
N ARG A 87 13.42 18.85 -14.64
CA ARG A 87 14.22 19.39 -15.74
C ARG A 87 13.48 19.43 -17.07
N GLY A 88 12.38 18.67 -17.18
CA GLY A 88 11.66 18.47 -18.44
C GLY A 88 12.32 17.44 -19.36
N ASP A 89 13.27 16.65 -18.85
CA ASP A 89 13.91 15.55 -19.59
C ASP A 89 12.94 14.35 -19.77
N MET A 90 11.91 14.28 -18.91
CA MET A 90 10.78 13.38 -19.03
C MET A 90 9.48 14.16 -18.81
N ASP A 91 8.40 13.67 -19.43
CA ASP A 91 7.06 14.23 -19.30
C ASP A 91 5.98 13.15 -19.55
N LEU A 92 4.70 13.54 -19.57
CA LEU A 92 3.59 12.62 -19.80
C LEU A 92 3.61 11.92 -21.18
N THR A 93 4.40 12.39 -22.14
CA THR A 93 4.59 11.73 -23.43
C THR A 93 5.68 10.64 -23.39
N THR A 94 6.46 10.59 -22.30
CA THR A 94 7.48 9.57 -22.09
C THR A 94 6.84 8.18 -22.00
N PRO A 95 7.20 7.24 -22.89
CA PRO A 95 6.60 5.91 -22.89
C PRO A 95 6.74 5.22 -21.54
N GLY A 96 5.64 4.66 -21.04
CA GLY A 96 5.62 3.90 -19.78
C GLY A 96 5.53 4.75 -18.50
N LEU A 97 5.82 6.06 -18.53
CA LEU A 97 5.75 6.90 -17.33
C LEU A 97 4.34 6.94 -16.73
N LEU A 98 3.33 7.27 -17.54
CA LEU A 98 1.96 7.37 -17.07
C LEU A 98 1.46 6.04 -16.49
N GLU A 99 1.83 4.93 -17.13
CA GLU A 99 1.45 3.59 -16.67
C GLU A 99 2.11 3.24 -15.33
N HIS A 100 3.39 3.57 -15.18
CA HIS A 100 4.10 3.43 -13.90
C HIS A 100 3.40 4.23 -12.79
N LEU A 101 3.13 5.52 -13.00
CA LEU A 101 2.49 6.38 -12.01
C LEU A 101 1.10 5.88 -11.61
N LYS A 102 0.28 5.46 -12.60
CA LYS A 102 -1.04 4.88 -12.36
C LYS A 102 -0.95 3.60 -11.55
N THR A 103 -0.08 2.67 -11.95
CA THR A 103 0.06 1.38 -11.28
C THR A 103 0.48 1.56 -9.83
N THR A 104 1.51 2.37 -9.58
CA THR A 104 1.97 2.67 -8.20
C THR A 104 0.89 3.36 -7.37
N THR A 105 0.10 4.25 -7.98
CA THR A 105 -1.04 4.88 -7.30
C THR A 105 -2.13 3.87 -6.96
N PHE A 106 -2.46 2.95 -7.87
CA PHE A 106 -3.46 1.91 -7.63
C PHE A 106 -3.00 0.91 -6.55
N ASP A 107 -1.73 0.54 -6.54
CA ASP A 107 -1.14 -0.32 -5.51
C ASP A 107 -1.30 0.33 -4.12
N GLN A 108 -0.99 1.63 -4.00
CA GLN A 108 -1.13 2.38 -2.74
C GLN A 108 -2.60 2.55 -2.32
N LEU A 109 -3.50 2.87 -3.27
CA LEU A 109 -4.92 3.01 -2.98
C LEU A 109 -5.57 1.68 -2.55
N SER A 110 -5.12 0.55 -3.10
CA SER A 110 -5.62 -0.78 -2.73
C SER A 110 -5.37 -1.10 -1.26
N VAL A 111 -4.35 -0.50 -0.66
CA VAL A 111 -4.04 -0.56 0.77
C VAL A 111 -4.89 0.43 1.56
N ASP A 112 -4.82 1.71 1.21
CA ASP A 112 -5.35 2.81 2.02
C ASP A 112 -6.87 2.94 1.95
N GLN A 113 -7.42 2.77 0.75
CA GLN A 113 -8.81 3.06 0.40
C GLN A 113 -9.32 2.01 -0.60
N PRO A 114 -9.42 0.71 -0.23
CA PRO A 114 -9.80 -0.35 -1.17
C PRO A 114 -11.19 -0.17 -1.78
N GLY A 115 -12.07 0.61 -1.16
CA GLY A 115 -13.39 0.96 -1.68
C GLY A 115 -13.43 2.23 -2.55
N TYR A 116 -12.28 2.81 -2.89
CA TYR A 116 -12.21 4.00 -3.73
C TYR A 116 -12.81 3.72 -5.12
N SER A 117 -13.76 4.54 -5.56
CA SER A 117 -14.49 4.30 -6.82
C SER A 117 -13.58 4.26 -8.04
N GLY A 118 -12.46 5.00 -8.02
CA GLY A 118 -11.47 4.95 -9.10
C GLY A 118 -10.63 3.68 -9.18
N LEU A 119 -10.73 2.76 -8.21
CA LEU A 119 -10.14 1.42 -8.26
C LEU A 119 -11.07 0.37 -8.88
N GLN A 120 -12.38 0.65 -8.92
CA GLN A 120 -13.33 -0.28 -9.50
C GLN A 120 -13.20 -0.18 -11.02
N THR A 121 -12.64 -1.23 -11.62
CA THR A 121 -12.76 -1.45 -13.06
C THR A 121 -14.14 -2.04 -13.29
N ASP A 122 -15.01 -1.32 -14.00
CA ASP A 122 -16.31 -1.83 -14.47
C ASP A 122 -16.16 -3.14 -15.28
#